data_AF-T1KH05-F1
#
_entry.id   AF-T1KH05-F1
#
_cell.length_a   1.000
_cell.length_b   1.000
_cell.length_c   1.000
_cell.angle_alpha   90.00
_cell.angle_beta   90.00
_cell.angle_gamma   90.00
#
_symmetry.space_group_name_H-M   'P 1'
#
loop_
_entity.id
_entity.type
_entity.pdbx_description
1 polymer ?
#
loop_
_entity_poly.entity_id
_entity_poly.type
_entity_poly.pdbx_seq_one_letter_code
_entity_poly.pdbx_strand_id
1 'polypeptide(L)'
;MNDLKDNPLYISWHDSAWIPHINQATVLDYFGERSNPFYDRTCNNETLKMQKASLDQLENMTGTEYILLHVQEPILYVIRKQHRHSKDQVTPLTDYYVLAGYVYQAPDLNSVINFRLTTALHHLSQAFEEVHSFARYHPSKGYSWDFDKDGKSKEKKRESDKESEKLKEEPISAFQRARVDMLIHELCKKFPPPQSKK
;
A
#
# COMPACT_ATOMS: atom_id res chain seq x y z
N MET A 1 6.46 -20.69 9.16
CA MET A 1 7.27 -19.59 8.59
C MET A 1 7.17 -19.57 7.05
N ASN A 2 5.97 -19.83 6.50
CA ASN A 2 5.70 -19.90 5.05
C ASN A 2 4.51 -19.02 4.61
N ASP A 3 3.89 -18.24 5.51
CA ASP A 3 2.63 -17.53 5.22
C ASP A 3 2.78 -16.17 4.50
N LEU A 4 4.01 -15.74 4.18
CA LEU A 4 4.20 -14.45 3.49
C LEU A 4 3.90 -14.51 1.98
N LYS A 5 4.01 -15.69 1.36
CA LYS A 5 3.80 -15.86 -0.10
C LYS A 5 2.32 -15.95 -0.49
N ASP A 6 1.44 -16.25 0.46
CA ASP A 6 0.01 -16.41 0.21
C ASP A 6 -0.81 -15.16 0.60
N ASN A 7 -0.15 -14.08 1.06
CA ASN A 7 -0.85 -12.86 1.42
C ASN A 7 -1.22 -12.08 0.14
N PRO A 8 -2.53 -11.91 -0.15
CA PRO A 8 -3.00 -11.27 -1.37
C PRO A 8 -2.62 -9.78 -1.47
N LEU A 9 -2.20 -9.14 -0.36
CA LEU A 9 -1.73 -7.76 -0.35
C LEU A 9 -0.41 -7.53 -1.11
N TYR A 10 0.39 -8.59 -1.36
CA TYR A 10 1.63 -8.49 -2.14
C TYR A 10 1.45 -8.85 -3.61
N ILE A 11 0.24 -9.27 -4.00
CA ILE A 11 -0.07 -9.71 -5.35
C ILE A 11 -0.66 -8.53 -6.11
N SER A 12 -0.32 -8.43 -7.39
CA SER A 12 -0.96 -7.53 -8.34
C SER A 12 -1.30 -8.29 -9.60
N TRP A 13 -2.41 -7.93 -10.25
CA TRP A 13 -2.84 -8.55 -11.50
C TRP A 13 -3.18 -7.48 -12.53
N HIS A 14 -2.88 -7.73 -13.80
CA HIS A 14 -3.33 -6.90 -14.90
C HIS A 14 -3.45 -7.72 -16.19
N ASP A 15 -4.29 -7.27 -17.12
CA ASP A 15 -4.32 -7.74 -18.50
C ASP A 15 -4.19 -6.55 -19.47
N SER A 16 -3.09 -6.55 -20.22
CA SER A 16 -2.73 -5.49 -21.16
C SER A 16 -3.72 -5.33 -22.31
N ALA A 17 -4.45 -6.39 -22.71
CA ALA A 17 -5.41 -6.33 -23.80
C ALA A 17 -6.62 -5.43 -23.46
N TRP A 18 -6.97 -5.36 -22.18
CA TRP A 18 -8.12 -4.60 -21.70
C TRP A 18 -7.82 -3.13 -21.43
N ILE A 19 -6.56 -2.76 -21.16
CA ILE A 19 -6.17 -1.40 -20.72
C ILE A 19 -6.81 -0.26 -21.54
N PRO A 20 -6.84 -0.30 -22.89
CA PRO A 20 -7.46 0.76 -23.70
C PRO A 20 -8.99 0.84 -23.59
N HIS A 21 -9.64 -0.23 -23.12
CA HIS A 21 -11.10 -0.41 -23.10
C HIS A 21 -11.69 -0.33 -21.69
N ILE A 22 -10.88 -0.01 -20.67
CA ILE A 22 -11.35 0.13 -19.28
C ILE A 22 -12.08 1.46 -19.13
N ASN A 23 -13.39 1.37 -18.88
CA ASN A 23 -14.26 2.49 -18.55
C ASN A 23 -15.15 2.10 -17.35
N GLN A 24 -15.94 3.04 -16.85
CA GLN A 24 -16.87 2.79 -15.74
C GLN A 24 -17.80 1.56 -15.95
N ALA A 25 -18.22 1.28 -17.17
CA ALA A 25 -19.13 0.17 -17.48
C ALA A 25 -18.40 -1.19 -17.60
N THR A 26 -17.17 -1.18 -18.14
CA THR A 26 -16.40 -2.40 -18.43
C THR A 26 -15.47 -2.81 -17.31
N VAL A 27 -15.21 -1.96 -16.31
CA VAL A 27 -14.25 -2.25 -15.23
C VAL A 27 -14.65 -3.46 -14.39
N LEU A 28 -15.95 -3.69 -14.18
CA LEU A 28 -16.42 -4.90 -13.48
C LEU A 28 -16.24 -6.16 -14.32
N ASP A 29 -16.40 -6.07 -15.65
CA ASP A 29 -16.11 -7.17 -16.56
C ASP A 29 -14.62 -7.50 -16.60
N TYR A 30 -13.77 -6.47 -16.63
CA TYR A 30 -12.32 -6.59 -16.52
C TYR A 30 -11.91 -7.27 -15.21
N PHE A 31 -12.50 -6.86 -14.09
CA PHE A 31 -12.23 -7.47 -12.79
C PHE A 31 -12.71 -8.93 -12.73
N GLY A 32 -13.77 -9.28 -13.47
CA GLY A 32 -14.30 -10.65 -13.56
C GLY A 32 -13.48 -11.62 -14.43
N GLU A 33 -12.36 -11.19 -15.01
CA GLU A 33 -11.56 -12.02 -15.90
C GLU A 33 -11.03 -13.27 -15.20
N ARG A 34 -10.97 -14.40 -15.93
CA ARG A 34 -10.66 -15.72 -15.35
C ARG A 34 -9.27 -15.77 -14.72
N SER A 35 -8.35 -14.96 -15.23
CA SER A 35 -6.97 -14.87 -14.78
C SER A 35 -6.79 -14.03 -13.52
N ASN A 36 -7.79 -13.24 -13.11
CA ASN A 36 -7.73 -12.41 -11.91
C ASN A 36 -7.86 -13.27 -10.64
N PRO A 37 -6.84 -13.31 -9.75
CA PRO A 37 -6.89 -14.08 -8.51
C PRO A 37 -7.83 -13.49 -7.45
N PHE A 38 -8.22 -12.21 -7.58
CA PHE A 38 -9.05 -11.50 -6.60
C PHE A 38 -10.56 -11.73 -6.79
N TYR A 39 -10.95 -12.24 -7.96
CA TYR A 39 -12.35 -12.43 -8.32
C TYR A 39 -12.85 -13.82 -7.91
N ASP A 40 -13.93 -13.82 -7.13
CA ASP A 40 -14.59 -15.03 -6.65
C ASP A 40 -15.73 -15.40 -7.60
N ARG A 41 -15.62 -16.56 -8.24
CA ARG A 41 -16.62 -17.05 -9.22
C ARG A 41 -17.91 -17.54 -8.58
N THR A 42 -17.95 -17.69 -7.26
CA THR A 42 -19.16 -18.03 -6.53
C THR A 42 -20.04 -16.81 -6.23
N CYS A 43 -19.61 -15.61 -6.65
CA CYS A 43 -20.34 -14.38 -6.40
C CYS A 43 -21.64 -14.25 -7.22
N ASN A 44 -22.53 -13.39 -6.74
CA ASN A 44 -23.80 -13.09 -7.38
C ASN A 44 -23.61 -12.42 -8.75
N ASN A 45 -22.55 -11.63 -8.93
CA ASN A 45 -22.22 -11.00 -10.22
C ASN A 45 -22.03 -12.04 -11.33
N GLU A 46 -21.30 -13.13 -11.04
CA GLU A 46 -21.08 -14.21 -12.01
C GLU A 46 -22.38 -14.91 -12.37
N THR A 47 -23.23 -15.15 -11.36
CA THR A 47 -24.55 -15.77 -11.56
C THR A 47 -25.44 -14.91 -12.46
N LEU A 48 -25.49 -13.60 -12.21
CA LEU A 48 -26.25 -12.65 -13.03
C LEU A 48 -25.67 -12.50 -14.43
N LYS A 49 -24.34 -12.51 -14.58
CA LYS A 49 -23.64 -12.49 -15.87
C LYS A 49 -24.00 -13.70 -16.71
N MET A 50 -24.03 -14.89 -16.11
CA MET A 50 -24.46 -16.13 -16.77
C MET A 50 -25.95 -16.11 -17.16
N GLN A 51 -26.79 -15.47 -16.36
CA GLN A 51 -28.22 -15.29 -16.65
C GLN A 51 -28.50 -14.15 -17.64
N LYS A 52 -27.49 -13.38 -18.04
CA LYS A 52 -27.62 -12.13 -18.83
C LYS A 52 -28.64 -11.15 -18.22
N ALA A 53 -28.72 -11.15 -16.89
CA ALA A 53 -29.60 -10.28 -16.11
C ALA A 53 -28.92 -8.94 -15.80
N SER A 54 -29.71 -7.93 -15.45
CA SER A 54 -29.22 -6.62 -15.03
C SER A 54 -28.61 -6.66 -13.63
N LEU A 55 -27.58 -5.83 -13.39
CA LEU A 55 -26.93 -5.69 -12.08
C LEU A 55 -27.88 -5.19 -10.98
N ASP A 56 -28.98 -4.52 -11.35
CA ASP A 56 -30.02 -4.07 -10.40
C ASP A 56 -30.65 -5.22 -9.61
N GLN A 57 -30.58 -6.46 -10.11
CA GLN A 57 -31.07 -7.63 -9.39
C GLN A 57 -30.19 -8.04 -8.20
N LEU A 58 -28.97 -7.50 -8.08
CA LEU A 58 -28.07 -7.75 -6.95
C LEU A 58 -28.72 -7.39 -5.60
N GLU A 59 -29.52 -6.33 -5.55
CA GLU A 59 -30.21 -5.90 -4.32
C GLU A 59 -31.16 -6.95 -3.74
N ASN A 60 -31.69 -7.83 -4.60
CA ASN A 60 -32.65 -8.87 -4.21
C ASN A 60 -31.97 -10.21 -3.90
N MET A 61 -30.67 -10.35 -4.17
CA MET A 61 -29.90 -11.56 -3.91
C MET A 61 -29.16 -11.44 -2.58
N THR A 62 -28.99 -12.55 -1.87
CA THR A 62 -28.14 -12.60 -0.67
C THR A 62 -26.86 -13.33 -1.01
N GLY A 63 -25.71 -12.81 -0.60
CA GLY A 63 -24.42 -13.41 -0.91
C GLY A 63 -23.31 -12.41 -1.17
N THR A 64 -22.21 -12.90 -1.72
CA THR A 64 -21.05 -12.09 -2.06
C THR A 64 -21.28 -11.37 -3.38
N GLU A 65 -21.05 -10.07 -3.40
CA GLU A 65 -21.15 -9.24 -4.60
C GLU A 65 -19.97 -8.27 -4.69
N TYR A 66 -19.69 -7.85 -5.92
CA TYR A 66 -18.70 -6.84 -6.26
C TYR A 66 -19.41 -5.61 -6.79
N ILE A 67 -19.15 -4.46 -6.18
CA ILE A 67 -19.72 -3.17 -6.59
C ILE A 67 -18.60 -2.20 -6.95
N LEU A 68 -18.88 -1.31 -7.90
CA LEU A 68 -18.01 -0.19 -8.23
C LEU A 68 -18.32 0.98 -7.29
N LEU A 69 -17.40 1.29 -6.38
CA LEU A 69 -17.61 2.30 -5.34
C LEU A 69 -17.18 3.69 -5.76
N HIS A 70 -16.04 3.80 -6.45
CA HIS A 70 -15.51 5.08 -6.88
C HIS A 70 -14.88 4.96 -8.28
N VAL A 71 -15.06 6.03 -9.06
CA VAL A 71 -14.62 6.14 -10.44
C VAL A 71 -13.90 7.46 -10.61
N GLN A 72 -12.65 7.40 -11.03
CA GLN A 72 -11.83 8.53 -11.43
C GLN A 72 -11.14 8.18 -12.74
N GLU A 73 -11.84 8.42 -13.85
CA GLU A 73 -11.31 8.14 -15.18
C GLU A 73 -10.13 9.07 -15.50
N PRO A 74 -9.07 8.56 -16.19
CA PRO A 74 -8.86 7.17 -16.66
C PRO A 74 -8.01 6.31 -15.70
N ILE A 75 -7.67 6.82 -14.52
CA ILE A 75 -6.54 6.30 -13.72
C ILE A 75 -6.94 5.39 -12.56
N LEU A 76 -8.10 5.59 -11.93
CA LEU A 76 -8.45 4.90 -10.69
C LEU A 76 -9.91 4.45 -10.69
N TYR A 77 -10.11 3.18 -10.39
CA TYR A 77 -11.41 2.62 -10.04
C TYR A 77 -11.29 1.87 -8.72
N VAL A 78 -12.31 1.99 -7.87
CA VAL A 78 -12.37 1.30 -6.57
C VAL A 78 -13.52 0.30 -6.61
N ILE A 79 -13.20 -0.98 -6.54
CA ILE A 79 -14.18 -2.07 -6.49
C ILE A 79 -14.25 -2.57 -5.05
N ARG A 80 -15.45 -2.70 -4.51
CA ARG A 80 -15.69 -3.26 -3.18
C ARG A 80 -16.29 -4.64 -3.30
N LYS A 81 -15.68 -5.61 -2.64
CA LYS A 81 -16.29 -6.89 -2.31
C LYS A 81 -17.08 -6.73 -1.03
N GLN A 82 -18.35 -7.07 -1.08
CA GLN A 82 -19.24 -6.99 0.06
C GLN A 82 -20.13 -8.24 0.12
N HIS A 83 -20.61 -8.52 1.33
CA HIS A 83 -21.55 -9.60 1.56
C HIS A 83 -22.91 -9.00 1.95
N ARG A 84 -23.90 -9.26 1.11
CA ARG A 84 -25.28 -8.80 1.30
C ARG A 84 -26.06 -9.84 2.09
N HIS A 85 -26.55 -9.45 3.27
CA HIS A 85 -27.43 -10.27 4.09
C HIS A 85 -28.92 -10.00 3.80
N SER A 86 -29.26 -8.75 3.47
CA SER A 86 -30.60 -8.33 3.10
C SER A 86 -30.52 -7.08 2.19
N LYS A 87 -31.67 -6.55 1.75
CA LYS A 87 -31.70 -5.35 0.90
C LYS A 87 -31.02 -4.14 1.55
N ASP A 88 -31.22 -3.96 2.86
CA ASP A 88 -30.69 -2.83 3.62
C ASP A 88 -29.38 -3.16 4.35
N GLN A 89 -29.09 -4.44 4.59
CA GLN A 89 -27.92 -4.86 5.36
C GLN A 89 -26.83 -5.45 4.46
N VAL A 90 -25.71 -4.72 4.39
CA VAL A 90 -24.53 -5.10 3.62
C VAL A 90 -23.28 -4.95 4.48
N THR A 91 -22.42 -5.97 4.49
CA THR A 91 -21.14 -5.98 5.21
C THR A 91 -20.00 -5.82 4.20
N PRO A 92 -19.24 -4.72 4.21
CA PRO A 92 -18.05 -4.59 3.36
C PRO A 92 -16.98 -5.58 3.82
N LEU A 93 -16.34 -6.28 2.88
CA LEU A 93 -15.30 -7.26 3.16
C LEU A 93 -13.92 -6.72 2.79
N THR A 94 -13.72 -6.38 1.52
CA THR A 94 -12.42 -5.95 0.99
C THR A 94 -12.59 -4.96 -0.15
N ASP A 95 -11.69 -4.00 -0.25
CA ASP A 95 -11.64 -3.03 -1.34
C ASP A 95 -10.46 -3.36 -2.27
N TYR A 96 -10.65 -3.10 -3.57
CA TYR A 96 -9.66 -3.33 -4.62
C TYR A 96 -9.47 -2.05 -5.43
N TYR A 97 -8.21 -1.69 -5.66
CA TYR A 97 -7.82 -0.57 -6.50
C TYR A 97 -7.45 -1.06 -7.89
N VAL A 98 -8.10 -0.50 -8.91
CA VAL A 98 -7.69 -0.67 -10.31
C VAL A 98 -7.00 0.63 -10.73
N LEU A 99 -5.67 0.62 -10.72
CA LEU A 99 -4.80 1.75 -11.04
C LEU A 99 -4.18 1.55 -12.41
N ALA A 100 -4.60 2.36 -13.40
CA ALA A 100 -4.10 2.28 -14.77
C ALA A 100 -4.09 0.85 -15.35
N GLY A 101 -5.12 0.06 -15.02
CA GLY A 101 -5.26 -1.36 -15.38
C GLY A 101 -4.68 -2.35 -14.38
N TYR A 102 -3.82 -1.94 -13.44
CA TYR A 102 -3.31 -2.84 -12.41
C TYR A 102 -4.29 -2.96 -11.24
N VAL A 103 -4.62 -4.19 -10.87
CA VAL A 103 -5.51 -4.52 -9.75
C VAL A 103 -4.69 -4.86 -8.53
N TYR A 104 -4.95 -4.15 -7.43
CA TYR A 104 -4.35 -4.34 -6.12
C TYR A 104 -5.44 -4.48 -5.06
N GLN A 105 -5.20 -5.31 -4.04
CA GLN A 105 -6.03 -5.31 -2.84
C GLN A 105 -5.67 -4.13 -1.94
N ALA A 106 -6.67 -3.36 -1.50
CA ALA A 106 -6.48 -2.30 -0.53
C ALA A 106 -6.21 -2.90 0.85
N PRO A 107 -5.12 -2.48 1.54
CA PRO A 107 -4.87 -2.93 2.90
C PRO A 107 -5.81 -2.23 3.90
N ASP A 108 -6.16 -2.93 4.97
CA ASP A 108 -6.91 -2.34 6.07
C ASP A 108 -6.08 -1.28 6.79
N LEU A 109 -6.75 -0.22 7.22
CA LEU A 109 -6.10 0.88 7.96
C LEU A 109 -5.37 0.37 9.21
N ASN A 110 -5.98 -0.57 9.94
CA ASN A 110 -5.38 -1.19 11.12
C ASN A 110 -4.05 -1.88 10.78
N SER A 111 -4.02 -2.64 9.70
CA SER A 111 -2.82 -3.34 9.22
C SER A 111 -1.71 -2.37 8.85
N VAL A 112 -2.05 -1.26 8.17
CA VAL A 112 -1.08 -0.21 7.81
C VAL A 112 -0.49 0.46 9.05
N ILE A 113 -1.33 0.79 10.04
CA ILE A 113 -0.89 1.44 11.29
C ILE A 113 0.01 0.49 12.09
N ASN A 114 -0.41 -0.76 12.28
CA ASN A 114 0.36 -1.74 13.03
C ASN A 114 1.72 -2.01 12.39
N PHE A 115 1.77 -2.09 11.06
CA PHE A 115 3.03 -2.22 10.34
C PHE A 115 3.95 -1.03 10.60
N ARG A 116 3.45 0.20 10.41
CA ARG A 116 4.25 1.43 10.63
C ARG A 116 4.75 1.56 12.07
N LEU A 117 3.91 1.27 13.07
CA LEU A 117 4.30 1.32 14.48
C LEU A 117 5.36 0.26 14.80
N THR A 118 5.17 -0.96 14.34
CA THR A 118 6.13 -2.06 14.56
C THR A 118 7.48 -1.74 13.91
N THR A 119 7.47 -1.23 12.67
CA THR A 119 8.71 -0.81 11.98
C THR A 119 9.42 0.31 12.71
N ALA A 120 8.69 1.32 13.19
CA ALA A 120 9.27 2.41 13.97
C ALA A 120 9.90 1.91 15.28
N LEU A 121 9.19 1.05 16.01
CA LEU A 121 9.70 0.44 17.24
C LEU A 121 10.91 -0.46 16.98
N HIS A 122 10.91 -1.20 15.88
CA HIS A 122 12.04 -2.03 15.48
C HIS A 122 13.29 -1.17 15.23
N HIS A 123 13.16 -0.08 14.47
CA HIS A 123 14.28 0.84 14.24
C HIS A 123 14.74 1.55 15.51
N LEU A 124 13.83 1.90 16.43
CA LEU A 124 14.20 2.46 17.73
C LEU A 124 14.95 1.44 18.60
N SER A 125 14.48 0.19 18.65
CA SER A 125 15.17 -0.89 19.37
C SER A 125 16.57 -1.10 18.82
N GLN A 126 16.69 -1.17 17.49
CA GLN A 126 17.97 -1.33 16.81
C GLN A 126 18.92 -0.15 17.10
N ALA A 127 18.42 1.07 17.07
CA ALA A 127 19.19 2.25 17.42
C ALA A 127 19.63 2.23 18.90
N PHE A 128 18.78 1.80 19.82
CA PHE A 128 19.14 1.68 21.23
C PHE A 128 20.17 0.57 21.47
N GLU A 129 20.06 -0.57 20.79
CA GLU A 129 21.06 -1.64 20.86
C GLU A 129 22.42 -1.16 20.34
N GLU A 130 22.43 -0.42 19.23
CA GLU A 130 23.62 0.20 18.67
C GLU A 130 24.23 1.23 19.64
N VAL A 131 23.44 2.15 20.19
CA VAL A 131 23.88 3.14 21.18
C VAL A 131 24.38 2.47 22.47
N HIS A 132 23.69 1.44 22.94
CA HIS A 132 24.08 0.69 24.12
C HIS A 132 25.44 0.01 23.94
N SER A 133 25.75 -0.44 22.72
CA SER A 133 27.05 -1.07 22.41
C SER A 133 28.25 -0.12 22.56
N PHE A 134 28.02 1.20 22.40
CA PHE A 134 29.02 2.26 22.57
C PHE A 134 29.13 2.78 24.01
N ALA A 135 28.15 2.50 24.87
CA ALA A 135 28.15 2.96 26.24
C ALA A 135 29.06 2.08 27.12
N ARG A 136 30.03 2.70 27.79
CA ARG A 136 30.91 2.08 28.80
C ARG A 136 30.63 2.70 30.15
N TYR A 137 30.55 1.89 31.20
CA TYR A 137 30.39 2.36 32.57
C TYR A 137 31.60 1.96 33.42
N HIS A 138 32.17 2.92 34.14
CA HIS A 138 33.21 2.67 35.14
C HIS A 138 32.81 3.27 36.50
N PRO A 139 32.79 2.51 37.61
CA PRO A 139 32.29 2.98 38.90
C PRO A 139 32.91 4.28 39.44
N SER A 140 34.17 4.58 39.10
CA SER A 140 34.84 5.82 39.52
C SER A 140 34.77 6.99 38.53
N LYS A 141 34.47 6.74 37.25
CA LYS A 141 34.43 7.77 36.19
C LYS A 141 33.02 8.02 35.64
N GLY A 142 32.06 7.15 35.96
CA GLY A 142 30.69 7.21 35.44
C GLY A 142 30.58 6.63 34.03
N TYR A 143 29.62 7.15 33.26
CA TYR A 143 29.38 6.75 31.87
C TYR A 143 30.35 7.46 30.92
N SER A 144 30.92 6.71 29.97
CA SER A 144 31.76 7.21 28.88
C SER A 144 31.30 6.59 27.56
N TRP A 145 31.38 7.34 26.48
CA TRP A 145 31.05 6.88 25.13
C TRP A 145 32.31 6.52 24.37
N ASP A 146 32.35 5.32 23.77
CA ASP A 146 33.47 4.83 22.98
C ASP A 146 32.99 4.47 21.58
N PHE A 147 33.28 5.36 20.61
CA PHE A 147 32.90 5.23 19.21
C PHE A 147 34.03 4.62 18.35
N ASP A 148 35.16 4.23 18.95
CA ASP A 148 36.40 3.92 18.23
C ASP A 148 36.37 2.52 17.56
N LYS A 149 35.35 1.70 17.87
CA LYS A 149 35.12 0.40 17.20
C LYS A 149 34.59 0.53 15.77
N ASP A 150 34.15 1.72 15.33
CA ASP A 150 33.56 1.93 13.99
C ASP A 150 34.55 2.29 12.87
N GLY A 151 35.85 2.34 13.16
CA GLY A 151 36.87 2.56 12.12
C GLY A 151 36.91 1.47 11.05
N LYS A 152 36.49 0.23 11.37
CA LYS A 152 36.53 -0.93 10.45
C LYS A 152 35.18 -1.30 9.81
N SER A 153 34.07 -0.74 10.27
CA SER A 153 32.71 -0.98 9.74
C SER A 153 32.34 0.00 8.62
N LYS A 154 32.95 1.20 8.58
CA LYS A 154 32.71 2.24 7.55
C LYS A 154 33.16 1.87 6.14
N GLU A 155 34.12 0.95 5.96
CA GLU A 155 34.52 0.50 4.62
C GLU A 155 33.51 -0.47 3.99
N LYS A 156 32.89 -1.37 4.77
CA LYS A 156 31.89 -2.32 4.26
C LYS A 156 30.51 -1.69 3.99
N LYS A 157 30.09 -0.70 4.77
CA LYS A 157 28.80 -0.01 4.58
C LYS A 157 28.77 0.87 3.32
N ARG A 158 29.92 1.44 2.93
CA ARG A 158 30.07 2.24 1.69
C ARG A 158 29.92 1.42 0.40
N GLU A 159 30.15 0.11 0.44
CA GLU A 159 29.95 -0.77 -0.72
C GLU A 159 28.49 -1.22 -0.85
N SER A 160 27.79 -1.51 0.25
CA SER A 160 26.36 -1.86 0.23
C SER A 160 25.45 -0.70 -0.13
N ASP A 161 25.76 0.52 0.33
CA ASP A 161 24.95 1.70 0.05
C ASP A 161 24.99 2.07 -1.45
N LYS A 162 26.14 1.90 -2.12
CA LYS A 162 26.31 2.11 -3.58
C LYS A 162 25.53 1.12 -4.44
N GLU A 163 25.24 -0.08 -3.94
CA GLU A 163 24.46 -1.08 -4.66
C GLU A 163 22.94 -0.87 -4.46
N SER A 164 22.54 -0.33 -3.30
CA SER A 164 21.15 0.02 -3.00
C SER A 164 20.64 1.29 -3.69
N GLU A 165 21.51 2.30 -3.91
CA GLU A 165 21.16 3.51 -4.68
C GLU A 165 20.87 3.20 -6.16
N LYS A 166 21.46 2.12 -6.71
CA LYS A 166 21.25 1.73 -8.12
C LYS A 166 19.92 1.04 -8.39
N LEU A 167 19.17 0.61 -7.36
CA LEU A 167 18.04 -0.31 -7.55
C LEU A 167 16.64 0.28 -7.39
N LYS A 168 16.42 1.51 -6.90
CA LYS A 168 15.06 2.11 -6.86
C LYS A 168 15.06 3.64 -6.93
N GLU A 169 15.34 4.19 -8.10
CA GLU A 169 14.79 5.50 -8.48
C GLU A 169 13.85 5.31 -9.67
N GLU A 170 12.71 4.65 -9.46
CA GLU A 170 11.60 4.86 -10.38
C GLU A 170 11.12 6.31 -10.19
N PRO A 171 11.13 7.14 -11.25
CA PRO A 171 10.70 8.52 -11.12
C PRO A 171 9.23 8.54 -10.71
N ILE A 172 8.98 9.00 -9.48
CA ILE A 172 7.66 9.31 -8.93
C ILE A 172 6.78 9.96 -10.01
N SER A 173 5.56 9.45 -10.20
CA SER A 173 4.61 9.94 -11.22
C SER A 173 4.43 11.46 -11.11
N ALA A 174 4.34 12.16 -12.25
CA ALA A 174 4.24 13.62 -12.29
C ALA A 174 3.08 14.17 -11.42
N PHE A 175 2.00 13.40 -11.30
CA PHE A 175 0.87 13.73 -10.45
C PHE A 175 1.19 13.67 -8.94
N GLN A 176 1.96 12.67 -8.53
CA GLN A 176 2.41 12.53 -7.13
C GLN A 176 3.35 13.67 -6.75
N ARG A 177 4.25 14.08 -7.67
CA ARG A 177 5.12 15.26 -7.47
C ARG A 177 4.30 16.53 -7.26
N ALA A 178 3.37 16.83 -8.17
CA ALA A 178 2.55 18.04 -8.09
C ALA A 178 1.75 18.15 -6.77
N ARG A 179 1.18 17.04 -6.29
CA ARG A 179 0.42 17.02 -5.03
C ARG A 179 1.33 17.13 -3.80
N VAL A 180 2.49 16.49 -3.82
CA VAL A 180 3.50 16.61 -2.75
C VAL A 180 4.05 18.03 -2.69
N ASP A 181 4.34 18.65 -3.83
CA ASP A 181 4.83 20.03 -3.91
C ASP A 181 3.80 21.03 -3.35
N MET A 182 2.51 20.84 -3.61
CA MET A 182 1.46 21.65 -3.01
C MET A 182 1.46 21.53 -1.47
N LEU A 183 1.58 20.31 -0.94
CA LEU A 183 1.62 20.07 0.49
C LEU A 183 2.88 20.64 1.15
N ILE A 184 4.05 20.46 0.51
CA ILE A 184 5.31 21.05 0.97
C ILE A 184 5.21 22.57 0.99
N HIS A 185 4.60 23.18 -0.03
CA HIS A 185 4.40 24.62 -0.09
C HIS A 185 3.51 25.13 1.04
N GLU A 186 2.41 24.44 1.34
CA GLU A 186 1.58 24.77 2.50
C GLU A 186 2.34 24.63 3.83
N LEU A 187 3.20 23.62 3.94
CA LEU A 187 3.96 23.34 5.14
C LEU A 187 5.07 24.38 5.35
N CYS A 188 5.80 24.76 4.29
CA CYS A 188 6.78 25.85 4.30
C CYS A 188 6.14 27.21 4.60
N LYS A 189 4.89 27.44 4.18
CA LYS A 189 4.13 28.64 4.56
C LYS A 189 3.75 28.63 6.04
N LYS A 190 3.34 27.49 6.59
CA LYS A 190 2.95 27.36 8.00
C LYS A 190 4.16 27.41 8.95
N PHE A 191 5.31 26.90 8.52
CA PHE A 191 6.53 26.82 9.31
C PHE A 191 7.73 27.34 8.52
N PRO A 192 7.93 28.68 8.45
CA PRO A 192 9.09 29.25 7.79
C PRO A 192 10.38 28.80 8.50
N PRO A 193 11.43 28.41 7.77
CA PRO A 193 12.71 28.07 8.39
C PRO A 193 13.28 29.30 9.11
N PRO A 194 13.95 29.11 10.27
CA PRO A 194 14.58 30.21 10.99
C PRO A 194 15.64 30.85 10.09
N GLN A 195 15.48 32.15 9.82
CA GLN A 195 16.45 32.90 9.03
C GLN A 195 17.80 32.87 9.76
N SER A 196 18.85 32.41 9.08
CA SER A 196 20.19 32.49 9.66
C SER A 196 20.54 33.96 9.85
N LYS A 197 20.78 34.34 11.11
CA LYS A 197 21.27 35.68 11.43
C LYS A 197 22.69 35.77 10.87
N LYS A 198 22.88 36.62 9.86
CA LYS A 198 24.20 37.09 9.44
C LYS A 198 24.84 37.90 10.55
#